data_AF-A0A925HJI1-F1
#
_entry.id   AF-A0A925HJI1-F1
#
_cell.length_a   1.000
_cell.length_b   1.000
_cell.length_c   1.000
_cell.angle_alpha   90.00
_cell.angle_beta   90.00
_cell.angle_gamma   90.00
#
_symmetry.space_group_name_H-M   'P 1'
#
loop_
_entity.id
_entity.type
_entity.pdbx_description
1 polymer ?
#
loop_
_entity_poly.entity_id
_entity_poly.type
_entity_poly.pdbx_seq_one_letter_code
_entity_poly.pdbx_strand_id
1 'polypeptide(L)'
;MKRRRRRLRAPQQSVPIDLEQVSFARELFWHNVVREMLTSLGQMQRDSEQGGPKNGADAELFDGRTAVITRGGERIPIAEVAPLFAFGLTGQGGQREAAMAVECTVFRIRTPGGEVFTMPVSEVRAIHSLTPQLVKELEQSAIENVTRQTGEDAEGGPFGFAAFVRRKQPEMLPDEPGI
;
A
#
# COMPACT_ATOMS: atom_id res chain seq x y z
N MET A 1 48.69 -43.10 14.13
CA MET A 1 47.95 -41.99 13.47
C MET A 1 47.00 -42.55 12.40
N LYS A 2 45.68 -42.60 12.64
CA LYS A 2 44.68 -43.05 11.65
C LYS A 2 44.05 -41.83 10.96
N ARG A 3 44.32 -41.64 9.66
CA ARG A 3 43.72 -40.57 8.84
C ARG A 3 42.23 -40.87 8.60
N ARG A 4 41.34 -40.07 9.21
CA ARG A 4 39.90 -40.08 8.90
C ARG A 4 39.69 -39.53 7.49
N ARG A 5 39.20 -40.38 6.57
CA ARG A 5 38.72 -39.94 5.25
C ARG A 5 37.43 -39.12 5.44
N ARG A 6 37.48 -37.84 5.11
CA ARG A 6 36.34 -36.93 5.06
C ARG A 6 35.47 -37.35 3.88
N ARG A 7 34.29 -37.95 4.13
CA ARG A 7 33.33 -38.28 3.05
C ARG A 7 32.81 -36.96 2.46
N LEU A 8 33.05 -36.76 1.17
CA LEU A 8 32.41 -35.69 0.40
C LEU A 8 30.91 -35.96 0.37
N ARG A 9 30.13 -34.98 0.82
CA ARG A 9 28.65 -35.03 0.82
C ARG A 9 28.21 -35.07 -0.64
N ALA A 10 27.36 -36.04 -1.00
CA ALA A 10 26.80 -36.12 -2.36
C ALA A 10 26.11 -34.80 -2.72
N PRO A 11 26.15 -34.37 -4.01
CA PRO A 11 25.45 -33.17 -4.44
C PRO A 11 23.97 -33.31 -4.11
N GLN A 12 23.43 -32.33 -3.37
CA GLN A 12 21.99 -32.28 -3.11
C GLN A 12 21.28 -32.16 -4.46
N GLN A 13 20.39 -33.12 -4.75
CA GLN A 13 19.49 -33.03 -5.88
C GLN A 13 18.63 -31.77 -5.71
N SER A 14 18.68 -30.86 -6.67
CA SER A 14 17.87 -29.65 -6.67
C SER A 14 16.41 -30.05 -6.84
N VAL A 15 15.58 -29.80 -5.83
CA VAL A 15 14.13 -29.92 -5.94
C VAL A 15 13.66 -28.94 -7.03
N PRO A 16 12.86 -29.37 -8.02
CA PRO A 16 12.34 -28.48 -9.05
C PRO A 16 11.51 -27.36 -8.42
N ILE A 17 11.72 -26.13 -8.88
CA ILE A 17 11.02 -24.95 -8.36
C ILE A 17 9.58 -24.97 -8.88
N ASP A 18 8.62 -25.14 -7.97
CA ASP A 18 7.20 -25.01 -8.25
C ASP A 18 6.82 -23.51 -8.33
N LEU A 19 6.35 -23.07 -9.50
CA LEU A 19 6.00 -21.67 -9.75
C LEU A 19 4.82 -21.20 -8.90
N GLU A 20 3.90 -22.09 -8.56
CA GLU A 20 2.74 -21.77 -7.71
C GLU A 20 3.21 -21.45 -6.29
N GLN A 21 4.08 -22.30 -5.74
CA GLN A 21 4.70 -22.07 -4.43
C GLN A 21 5.52 -20.78 -4.39
N VAL A 22 6.25 -20.45 -5.47
CA VAL A 22 6.99 -19.19 -5.55
C VAL A 22 6.06 -17.99 -5.57
N SER A 23 4.97 -18.04 -6.34
CA SER A 23 3.98 -16.95 -6.39
C SER A 23 3.32 -16.74 -5.03
N PHE A 24 2.87 -17.83 -4.39
CA PHE A 24 2.27 -17.79 -3.06
C PHE A 24 3.24 -17.25 -2.01
N ALA A 25 4.49 -17.70 -2.03
CA ALA A 25 5.52 -17.21 -1.11
C ALA A 25 5.82 -15.70 -1.30
N ARG A 26 5.84 -15.22 -2.56
CA ARG A 26 6.01 -13.79 -2.87
C ARG A 26 4.84 -12.95 -2.37
N GLU A 27 3.62 -13.44 -2.52
CA GLU A 27 2.41 -12.77 -2.04
C GLU A 27 2.40 -12.69 -0.50
N LEU A 28 2.67 -13.79 0.20
CA LEU A 28 2.79 -13.78 1.65
C LEU A 28 3.91 -12.87 2.14
N PHE A 29 5.07 -12.90 1.47
CA PHE A 29 6.17 -11.98 1.76
C PHE A 29 5.72 -10.53 1.62
N TRP A 30 5.03 -10.19 0.53
CA TRP A 30 4.52 -8.85 0.30
C TRP A 30 3.51 -8.42 1.37
N HIS A 31 2.56 -9.28 1.75
CA HIS A 31 1.62 -8.99 2.83
C HIS A 31 2.33 -8.70 4.16
N ASN A 32 3.38 -9.46 4.48
CA ASN A 32 4.19 -9.22 5.67
C ASN A 32 4.92 -7.87 5.62
N VAL A 33 5.49 -7.50 4.46
CA VAL A 33 6.15 -6.20 4.26
C VAL A 33 5.16 -5.06 4.44
N VAL A 34 3.99 -5.14 3.81
CA VAL A 34 2.94 -4.13 3.94
C VAL A 34 2.48 -4.00 5.38
N ARG A 35 2.21 -5.13 6.06
CA ARG A 35 1.83 -5.12 7.47
C ARG A 35 2.86 -4.37 8.32
N GLU A 36 4.14 -4.71 8.17
CA GLU A 36 5.21 -4.07 8.96
C GLU A 36 5.30 -2.57 8.69
N MET A 37 5.19 -2.15 7.43
CA MET A 37 5.22 -0.74 7.04
C MET A 37 4.04 0.04 7.63
N LEU A 38 2.81 -0.48 7.50
CA LEU A 38 1.61 0.19 8.03
C LEU A 38 1.58 0.20 9.56
N THR A 39 2.04 -0.87 10.22
CA THR A 39 2.20 -0.90 11.68
C THR A 39 3.25 0.12 12.13
N SER A 40 4.38 0.23 11.43
CA SER A 40 5.42 1.22 11.73
C SER A 40 4.92 2.65 11.59
N LEU A 41 4.19 2.95 10.50
CA LEU A 41 3.55 4.25 10.29
C LEU A 41 2.56 4.58 11.43
N GLY A 42 1.74 3.62 11.83
CA GLY A 42 0.81 3.80 12.94
C GLY A 42 1.53 4.06 14.27
N GLN A 43 2.67 3.41 14.51
CA GLN A 43 3.49 3.65 15.70
C GLN A 43 4.12 5.06 15.68
N MET A 44 4.72 5.46 14.56
CA MET A 44 5.31 6.80 14.39
C MET A 44 4.29 7.92 14.63
N GLN A 45 3.05 7.73 14.17
CA GLN A 45 1.97 8.67 14.41
C GLN A 45 1.67 8.82 15.91
N ARG A 46 1.54 7.70 16.64
CA ARG A 46 1.25 7.71 18.09
C ARG A 46 2.38 8.34 18.88
N ASP A 47 3.63 8.09 18.50
CA ASP A 47 4.81 8.67 19.15
C ASP A 47 4.86 10.19 18.93
N SER A 48 4.45 10.66 17.73
CA SER A 48 4.34 12.08 17.39
C SER A 48 3.23 12.80 18.18
N GLU A 49 2.09 12.14 18.41
CA GLU A 49 0.96 12.67 19.17
C GLU A 49 1.27 12.78 20.68
N GLN A 50 2.08 11.87 21.22
CA GLN A 50 2.45 11.83 22.65
C GLN A 50 3.60 12.76 23.05
N GLY A 51 4.01 13.68 22.16
CA GLY A 51 5.04 14.67 22.47
C GLY A 51 6.47 14.17 22.28
N GLY A 52 6.67 13.11 21.49
CA GLY A 52 7.99 12.70 21.03
C GLY A 52 8.71 13.79 20.23
N PRO A 53 10.03 13.67 20.00
CA PRO A 53 10.79 14.64 19.21
C PRO A 53 10.18 14.75 17.81
N LYS A 54 9.53 15.89 17.53
CA LYS A 54 8.94 16.17 16.21
C LYS A 54 10.07 16.41 15.22
N ASN A 55 10.49 15.35 14.53
CA ASN A 55 11.31 15.53 13.34
C ASN A 55 10.39 16.04 12.23
N GLY A 56 10.81 17.08 11.49
CA GLY A 56 10.01 17.62 10.38
C GLY A 56 9.63 16.57 9.34
N ALA A 57 10.40 15.49 9.24
CA ALA A 57 10.14 14.33 8.40
C ALA A 57 8.82 13.60 8.74
N ASP A 58 8.41 13.55 10.01
CA ASP A 58 7.20 12.83 10.41
C ASP A 58 5.94 13.56 9.93
N ALA A 59 5.96 14.89 9.93
CA ALA A 59 4.87 15.70 9.39
C ALA A 59 4.71 15.54 7.87
N GLU A 60 5.82 15.37 7.14
CA GLU A 60 5.81 15.13 5.68
C GLU A 60 5.28 13.75 5.30
N LEU A 61 5.28 12.78 6.22
CA LEU A 61 4.75 11.45 5.95
C LEU A 61 3.23 11.41 5.95
N PHE A 62 2.58 12.26 6.75
CA PHE A 62 1.12 12.25 6.99
C PHE A 62 0.36 13.43 6.34
N ASP A 63 1.01 14.19 5.47
CA ASP A 63 0.40 15.31 4.73
C ASP A 63 -0.32 14.87 3.43
N GLY A 64 -0.33 13.57 3.13
CA GLY A 64 -0.89 12.98 1.91
C GLY A 64 0.12 12.68 0.79
N ARG A 65 1.41 12.98 0.99
CA ARG A 65 2.49 12.56 0.09
C ARG A 65 2.72 11.06 0.11
N THR A 66 2.60 10.43 1.27
CA THR A 66 2.60 8.98 1.41
C THR A 66 1.19 8.44 1.19
N ALA A 67 1.07 7.38 0.41
CA ALA A 67 -0.20 6.76 0.05
C ALA A 67 -0.06 5.25 -0.14
N VAL A 68 -1.17 4.53 0.02
CA VAL A 68 -1.28 3.15 -0.48
C VAL A 68 -1.87 3.15 -1.88
N ILE A 69 -1.44 2.19 -2.71
CA ILE A 69 -2.07 1.88 -3.98
C ILE A 69 -2.84 0.57 -3.82
N THR A 70 -4.14 0.58 -4.09
CA THR A 70 -5.00 -0.61 -3.99
C THR A 70 -4.80 -1.54 -5.20
N ARG A 71 -5.31 -2.78 -5.15
CA ARG A 71 -5.33 -3.67 -6.33
C ARG A 71 -6.21 -3.10 -7.43
N GLY A 72 -7.24 -2.34 -7.08
CA GLY A 72 -8.05 -1.55 -8.01
C GLY A 72 -7.31 -0.37 -8.68
N GLY A 73 -6.07 -0.07 -8.27
CA GLY A 73 -5.26 1.02 -8.82
C GLY A 73 -5.57 2.39 -8.22
N GLU A 74 -6.34 2.43 -7.13
CA GLU A 74 -6.67 3.67 -6.42
C GLU A 74 -5.51 4.10 -5.51
N ARG A 75 -5.15 5.39 -5.52
CA ARG A 75 -4.16 5.97 -4.61
C ARG A 75 -4.87 6.61 -3.41
N ILE A 76 -4.71 6.01 -2.24
CA ILE A 76 -5.31 6.48 -0.99
C ILE A 76 -4.22 7.16 -0.15
N PRO A 77 -4.21 8.50 -0.04
CA PRO A 77 -3.24 9.23 0.76
C PRO A 77 -3.42 8.94 2.26
N ILE A 78 -2.31 8.85 2.98
CA ILE A 78 -2.28 8.50 4.40
C ILE A 78 -2.10 9.80 5.21
N ALA A 79 -3.10 10.10 6.04
CA ALA A 79 -2.97 11.07 7.14
C ALA A 79 -3.00 10.41 8.52
N GLU A 80 -3.72 9.30 8.64
CA GLU A 80 -3.67 8.43 9.82
C GLU A 80 -3.77 6.97 9.37
N VAL A 81 -3.09 6.08 10.09
CA VAL A 81 -3.23 4.63 9.91
C VAL A 81 -3.33 3.92 11.26
N ALA A 82 -4.32 3.03 11.38
CA ALA A 82 -4.52 2.24 12.59
C ALA A 82 -4.91 0.79 12.25
N PRO A 83 -4.28 -0.22 12.88
CA PRO A 83 -4.74 -1.60 12.76
C PRO A 83 -6.09 -1.78 13.45
N LEU A 84 -7.02 -2.50 12.81
CA LEU A 84 -8.32 -2.83 13.41
C LEU A 84 -8.25 -4.05 14.32
N PHE A 85 -7.35 -4.99 14.02
CA PHE A 85 -7.09 -6.17 14.82
C PHE A 85 -5.65 -6.12 15.33
N ALA A 86 -5.43 -5.57 16.53
CA ALA A 86 -4.09 -5.45 17.14
C ALA A 86 -3.98 -6.22 18.47
N PHE A 87 -4.91 -7.15 18.72
CA PHE A 87 -4.97 -7.90 19.97
C PHE A 87 -4.14 -9.17 19.89
N GLY A 88 -2.99 -9.14 20.58
CA GLY A 88 -2.25 -10.34 20.97
C GLY A 88 -3.08 -11.18 21.93
N LEU A 89 -3.53 -12.36 21.51
CA LEU A 89 -4.08 -13.32 22.47
C LEU A 89 -2.96 -13.77 23.42
N THR A 90 -3.20 -13.63 24.72
CA THR A 90 -2.35 -14.19 25.78
C THR A 90 -2.57 -15.69 25.90
N GLY A 91 -2.20 -16.44 24.86
CA GLY A 91 -2.31 -17.90 24.78
C GLY A 91 -0.96 -18.60 24.57
N GLN A 92 -0.94 -19.93 24.75
CA GLN A 92 0.19 -20.79 24.39
C GLN A 92 -0.18 -21.69 23.19
N GLY A 93 0.81 -22.07 22.39
CA GLY A 93 0.63 -22.97 21.25
C GLY A 93 -0.12 -22.33 20.06
N GLY A 94 -0.86 -23.13 19.31
CA GLY A 94 -1.47 -22.73 18.03
C GLY A 94 -2.46 -21.56 18.08
N GLN A 95 -3.04 -21.25 19.25
CA GLN A 95 -3.91 -20.08 19.41
C GLN A 95 -3.13 -18.76 19.31
N ARG A 96 -1.88 -18.73 19.80
CA ARG A 96 -0.99 -17.58 19.67
C ARG A 96 -0.52 -17.42 18.23
N GLU A 97 -0.18 -18.52 17.58
CA GLU A 97 0.22 -18.51 16.16
C GLU A 97 -0.92 -18.02 15.25
N ALA A 98 -2.15 -18.46 15.51
CA ALA A 98 -3.33 -17.99 14.79
C ALA A 98 -3.63 -16.50 15.05
N ALA A 99 -3.50 -16.02 16.30
CA ALA A 99 -3.65 -14.61 16.61
C ALA A 99 -2.62 -13.76 15.85
N MET A 100 -1.34 -14.14 15.93
CA MET A 100 -0.26 -13.47 15.20
C MET A 100 -0.45 -13.49 13.68
N ALA A 101 -1.12 -14.52 13.14
CA ALA A 101 -1.41 -14.61 11.71
C ALA A 101 -2.52 -13.63 11.26
N VAL A 102 -3.45 -13.27 12.14
CA VAL A 102 -4.60 -12.39 11.82
C VAL A 102 -4.38 -10.96 12.31
N GLU A 103 -3.51 -10.76 13.30
CA GLU A 103 -3.12 -9.44 13.79
C GLU A 103 -2.52 -8.56 12.68
N CYS A 104 -2.92 -7.29 12.72
CA CYS A 104 -2.50 -6.26 11.78
C CYS A 104 -2.68 -6.69 10.31
N THR A 105 -3.73 -7.47 10.00
CA THR A 105 -4.07 -7.83 8.61
C THR A 105 -5.11 -6.90 7.99
N VAL A 106 -5.82 -6.11 8.80
CA VAL A 106 -6.79 -5.11 8.37
C VAL A 106 -6.45 -3.77 9.00
N PHE A 107 -6.35 -2.74 8.17
CA PHE A 107 -6.03 -1.38 8.59
C PHE A 107 -7.15 -0.41 8.22
N ARG A 108 -7.32 0.58 9.08
CA ARG A 108 -8.07 1.80 8.83
C ARG A 108 -7.09 2.88 8.40
N ILE A 109 -7.33 3.50 7.26
CA ILE A 109 -6.54 4.62 6.74
C ILE A 109 -7.46 5.83 6.63
N ARG A 110 -7.09 6.95 7.24
CA ARG A 110 -7.78 8.24 7.06
C ARG A 110 -6.97 9.10 6.10
N THR A 111 -7.63 9.71 5.12
CA THR A 111 -7.02 10.66 4.20
C THR A 111 -6.91 12.05 4.84
N PRO A 112 -6.04 12.94 4.32
CA PRO A 112 -6.02 14.34 4.75
C PRO A 112 -7.37 15.06 4.57
N GLY A 113 -8.17 14.62 3.59
CA GLY A 113 -9.53 15.10 3.35
C GLY A 113 -10.58 14.59 4.35
N GLY A 114 -10.19 13.68 5.26
CA GLY A 114 -11.05 13.13 6.30
C GLY A 114 -11.79 11.85 5.93
N GLU A 115 -11.65 11.36 4.69
CA GLU A 115 -12.25 10.10 4.26
C GLU A 115 -11.57 8.92 4.96
N VAL A 116 -12.33 7.86 5.25
CA VAL A 116 -11.84 6.71 5.99
C VAL A 116 -12.03 5.44 5.17
N PHE A 117 -10.93 4.76 4.92
CA PHE A 117 -10.88 3.48 4.22
C PHE A 117 -10.55 2.37 5.20
N THR A 118 -11.19 1.22 5.05
CA THR A 118 -10.89 0.01 5.80
C THR A 118 -10.58 -1.09 4.80
N MET A 119 -9.36 -1.63 4.83
CA MET A 119 -8.93 -2.62 3.85
C MET A 119 -7.99 -3.66 4.45
N PRO A 120 -8.02 -4.90 3.95
CA PRO A 120 -7.02 -5.90 4.28
C PRO A 120 -5.68 -5.58 3.59
N VAL A 121 -4.57 -6.05 4.15
CA VAL A 121 -3.21 -5.91 3.55
C VAL A 121 -3.12 -6.55 2.18
N SER A 122 -3.96 -7.55 1.88
CA SER A 122 -4.03 -8.16 0.55
C SER A 122 -4.53 -7.20 -0.52
N GLU A 123 -5.30 -6.18 -0.16
CA GLU A 123 -5.76 -5.15 -1.09
C GLU A 123 -4.67 -4.14 -1.44
N VAL A 124 -3.61 -4.03 -0.62
CA VAL A 124 -2.53 -3.08 -0.86
C VAL A 124 -1.51 -3.66 -1.84
N ARG A 125 -1.40 -3.03 -3.00
CA ARG A 125 -0.46 -3.40 -4.06
C ARG A 125 0.90 -2.73 -3.93
N ALA A 126 0.93 -1.50 -3.45
CA ALA A 126 2.16 -0.72 -3.27
C ALA A 126 1.99 0.35 -2.19
N ILE A 127 3.10 0.80 -1.63
CA ILE A 127 3.19 2.05 -0.89
C ILE A 127 3.95 3.05 -1.76
N HIS A 128 3.38 4.23 -1.93
CA HIS A 128 3.88 5.26 -2.82
C HIS A 128 4.14 6.54 -2.03
N SER A 129 5.30 7.16 -2.22
CA SER A 129 5.66 8.44 -1.63
C SER A 129 6.03 9.42 -2.74
N LEU A 130 5.45 10.62 -2.68
CA LEU A 130 5.75 11.71 -3.60
C LEU A 130 6.80 12.65 -3.01
N THR A 131 7.78 13.05 -3.81
CA THR A 131 8.74 14.09 -3.40
C THR A 131 8.07 15.46 -3.37
N PRO A 132 8.54 16.40 -2.54
CA PRO A 132 7.99 17.75 -2.49
C PRO A 132 8.03 18.48 -3.85
N GLN A 133 9.09 18.23 -4.64
CA GLN A 133 9.24 18.80 -5.98
C GLN A 133 8.15 18.28 -6.92
N LEU A 134 7.89 16.97 -6.90
CA LEU A 134 6.89 16.35 -7.74
C LEU A 134 5.47 16.81 -7.35
N VAL A 135 5.18 16.97 -6.06
CA VAL A 135 3.92 17.57 -5.59
C VAL A 135 3.71 18.94 -6.22
N LYS A 136 4.73 19.81 -6.18
CA LYS A 136 4.66 21.16 -6.73
C LYS A 136 4.47 21.18 -8.26
N GLU A 137 5.18 20.32 -8.98
CA GLU A 137 5.03 20.17 -10.43
C GLU A 137 3.62 19.71 -10.82
N LEU A 138 3.06 18.79 -10.04
CA LEU A 138 1.72 18.28 -10.28
C LEU A 138 0.63 19.31 -9.93
N GLU A 139 0.79 20.06 -8.84
CA GLU A 139 -0.09 21.19 -8.50
C GLU A 139 -0.10 22.24 -9.63
N GLN A 140 1.08 22.59 -10.14
CA GLN A 140 1.21 23.53 -11.25
C GLN A 140 0.53 23.01 -12.52
N SER A 141 0.71 21.74 -12.85
CA SER A 141 0.08 21.08 -14.01
C SER A 141 -1.46 21.02 -13.88
N ALA A 142 -1.99 20.83 -12.67
CA ALA A 142 -3.42 20.81 -12.42
C ALA A 142 -4.06 22.19 -12.62
N ILE A 143 -3.40 23.25 -12.12
CA ILE A 143 -3.83 24.64 -12.32
C ILE A 143 -3.85 25.00 -13.82
N GLU A 144 -2.81 24.60 -14.56
CA GLU A 144 -2.73 24.83 -16.01
C GLU A 144 -3.85 24.12 -16.79
N ASN A 145 -4.26 22.91 -16.38
CA ASN A 145 -5.32 22.15 -17.04
C ASN A 145 -6.72 22.69 -16.74
N VAL A 146 -7.00 23.10 -15.50
CA VAL A 146 -8.29 23.75 -15.15
C VAL A 146 -8.46 25.04 -15.95
N THR A 147 -7.38 25.81 -16.12
CA THR A 147 -7.40 27.07 -16.89
C THR A 147 -7.63 26.83 -18.40
N ARG A 148 -7.32 25.64 -18.93
CA ARG A 148 -7.60 25.27 -20.33
C ARG A 148 -9.01 24.71 -20.56
N GLN A 149 -9.67 24.19 -19.52
CA GLN A 149 -10.97 23.52 -19.62
C GLN A 149 -12.17 24.43 -19.30
N THR A 150 -11.96 25.65 -18.82
CA THR A 150 -13.02 26.65 -18.58
C THR A 150 -13.67 27.24 -19.86
N GLY A 151 -13.72 26.46 -20.94
CA GLY A 151 -14.30 26.85 -22.23
C GLY A 151 -15.76 26.43 -22.43
N GLU A 152 -16.21 25.27 -21.93
CA GLU A 152 -17.58 24.76 -22.08
C GLU A 152 -17.70 23.53 -21.14
N ASP A 153 -18.80 23.41 -20.40
CA ASP A 153 -19.14 22.30 -19.48
C ASP A 153 -18.46 22.26 -18.10
N ALA A 154 -18.80 23.24 -17.26
CA ALA A 154 -18.58 23.18 -15.81
C ALA A 154 -19.69 22.36 -15.10
N GLU A 155 -19.79 21.05 -15.37
CA GLU A 155 -20.44 20.12 -14.44
C GLU A 155 -19.41 19.61 -13.43
N GLY A 156 -19.70 19.76 -12.13
CA GLY A 156 -18.79 19.49 -11.03
C GLY A 156 -18.28 18.03 -10.97
N GLY A 157 -17.12 17.80 -11.57
CA GLY A 157 -16.24 16.62 -11.37
C GLY A 157 -15.23 16.82 -10.22
N PRO A 158 -14.48 15.77 -9.81
CA PRO A 158 -13.92 15.62 -8.45
C PRO A 158 -12.92 16.74 -8.16
N PHE A 159 -12.64 17.07 -6.89
CA PHE A 159 -11.90 18.31 -6.56
C PHE A 159 -10.55 18.05 -5.84
N GLY A 160 -9.50 18.80 -6.26
CA GLY A 160 -8.11 18.79 -5.75
C GLY A 160 -7.25 17.59 -6.19
N PHE A 161 -6.03 17.76 -6.74
CA PHE A 161 -5.31 16.66 -7.46
C PHE A 161 -6.21 15.86 -8.41
N ALA A 162 -7.26 16.50 -8.90
CA ALA A 162 -8.59 15.89 -8.86
C ALA A 162 -8.85 14.85 -9.93
N ALA A 163 -7.83 14.66 -10.72
CA ALA A 163 -7.81 13.83 -11.87
C ALA A 163 -6.34 13.66 -12.30
N PHE A 164 -5.51 12.93 -11.54
CA PHE A 164 -4.46 12.14 -12.23
C PHE A 164 -5.07 11.04 -13.13
N VAL A 165 -6.40 10.99 -13.19
CA VAL A 165 -7.28 10.48 -14.24
C VAL A 165 -6.74 10.80 -15.65
N ARG A 166 -6.29 9.75 -16.33
CA ARG A 166 -7.17 9.20 -17.37
C ARG A 166 -7.71 7.86 -16.91
N ARG A 167 -9.03 7.69 -16.91
CA ARG A 167 -9.63 6.39 -17.23
C ARG A 167 -9.34 6.11 -18.70
N LYS A 168 -8.88 4.90 -19.03
CA LYS A 168 -8.92 4.41 -20.41
C LYS A 168 -10.40 4.37 -20.79
N GLN A 169 -10.79 5.16 -21.80
CA GLN A 169 -12.12 5.08 -22.39
C GLN A 169 -12.34 3.62 -22.82
N PRO A 170 -13.45 2.95 -22.47
CA PRO A 170 -13.76 1.71 -23.15
C PRO A 170 -13.84 2.04 -24.64
N GLU A 171 -13.05 1.35 -25.47
CA GLU A 171 -13.31 1.33 -26.91
C GLU A 171 -14.77 0.95 -27.06
N MET A 172 -15.60 1.92 -27.47
CA MET A 172 -16.92 1.60 -27.99
C MET A 172 -16.66 0.76 -29.23
N LEU A 173 -16.92 -0.54 -29.11
CA LEU A 173 -17.13 -1.39 -30.27
C LEU A 173 -18.18 -0.68 -31.14
N PRO A 174 -17.92 -0.47 -32.45
CA PRO A 174 -18.90 0.16 -33.31
C PRO A 174 -20.18 -0.66 -33.26
N ASP A 175 -21.31 0.03 -33.07
CA ASP A 175 -22.66 -0.55 -33.14
C ASP A 175 -22.76 -1.40 -34.41
N GLU A 176 -22.94 -2.71 -34.26
CA GLU A 176 -23.37 -3.53 -35.39
C GLU A 176 -24.76 -3.06 -35.80
N PRO A 177 -24.98 -2.69 -37.08
CA PRO A 177 -26.30 -2.29 -37.54
C PRO A 177 -27.25 -3.49 -37.43
N GLY A 178 -28.35 -3.26 -36.72
CA GLY A 178 -29.37 -4.24 -36.42
C GLY A 178 -29.90 -4.99 -37.65
N ILE A 179 -30.24 -6.26 -37.41
CA ILE A 179 -31.13 -7.08 -38.22
C ILE A 179 -32.42 -7.27 -37.43
#